data_AF-A0A0C9V0N1-F1
#
_entry.id   AF-A0A0C9V0N1-F1
#
_cell.length_a   1.000
_cell.length_b   1.000
_cell.length_c   1.000
_cell.angle_alpha   90.00
_cell.angle_beta   90.00
_cell.angle_gamma   90.00
#
_symmetry.space_group_name_H-M   'P 1'
#
loop_
_entity.id
_entity.type
_entity.pdbx_description
1 polymer ?
#
loop_
_entity_poly.entity_id
_entity_poly.type
_entity_poly.pdbx_seq_one_letter_code
_entity_poly.pdbx_strand_id
1 'polypeptide(L)'
;MLKGILPDDVFDECERSLIVAQEATAKASGKYYVDMGLMALICWHDHLLWVVNLTTPGEKQFYTFTLINHLMWEIPAHWRVGLLYNIACQLERSMVKARINGSYYSD
;
A
#
# COMPACT_ATOMS: atom_id res chain seq x y z
N MET A 1 11.21 -9.50 3.72
CA MET A 1 11.69 -10.59 4.61
C MET A 1 10.75 -11.79 4.60
N LEU A 2 9.98 -12.02 3.54
CA LEU A 2 9.18 -13.23 3.34
C LEU A 2 9.73 -14.05 2.16
N LYS A 3 10.47 -13.39 1.25
CA LYS A 3 11.11 -14.05 0.11
C LYS A 3 12.23 -14.97 0.61
N GLY A 4 12.00 -16.28 0.54
CA GLY A 4 12.89 -17.33 1.07
C GLY A 4 12.35 -18.05 2.32
N ILE A 5 11.30 -17.55 2.96
CA ILE A 5 10.62 -18.20 4.10
C ILE A 5 9.35 -18.91 3.64
N LEU A 6 8.64 -18.35 2.66
CA LEU A 6 7.41 -18.91 2.09
C LEU A 6 7.60 -19.24 0.61
N PRO A 7 6.95 -20.31 0.11
CA PRO A 7 6.98 -20.67 -1.29
C PRO A 7 6.07 -19.74 -2.14
N ASP A 8 6.41 -19.59 -3.42
CA ASP A 8 5.80 -18.61 -4.34
C ASP A 8 4.28 -18.82 -4.54
N ASP A 9 3.80 -20.06 -4.40
CA ASP A 9 2.39 -20.43 -4.48
C ASP A 9 1.53 -19.78 -3.39
N VAL A 10 2.06 -19.65 -2.17
CA VAL A 10 1.39 -18.96 -1.05
C VAL A 10 1.25 -17.47 -1.35
N PHE A 11 2.26 -16.87 -1.98
CA PHE A 11 2.14 -15.48 -2.43
C PHE A 11 1.08 -15.34 -3.53
N ASP A 12 1.07 -16.22 -4.53
CA ASP A 12 0.07 -16.18 -5.60
C ASP A 12 -1.36 -16.46 -5.11
N GLU A 13 -1.54 -17.25 -4.05
CA GLU A 13 -2.83 -17.40 -3.37
C GLU A 13 -3.22 -16.14 -2.58
N CYS A 14 -2.26 -15.52 -1.89
CA CYS A 14 -2.45 -14.21 -1.23
C CYS A 14 -2.84 -13.13 -2.25
N GLU A 15 -2.24 -13.16 -3.45
CA GLU A 15 -2.57 -12.27 -4.57
C GLU A 15 -4.01 -12.47 -5.06
N ARG A 16 -4.43 -13.73 -5.22
CA ARG A 16 -5.79 -14.07 -5.67
C ARG A 16 -6.86 -13.80 -4.62
N SER A 17 -6.47 -13.79 -3.34
CA SER A 17 -7.36 -13.48 -2.21
C SER A 17 -7.57 -11.98 -2.02
N LEU A 18 -6.78 -11.12 -2.67
CA LEU A 18 -7.20 -9.75 -2.92
C LEU A 18 -8.45 -9.83 -3.79
N ILE A 19 -9.61 -9.64 -3.19
CA ILE A 19 -10.84 -9.41 -3.94
C ILE A 19 -10.52 -8.26 -4.89
N VAL A 20 -10.50 -8.56 -6.19
CA VAL A 20 -10.34 -7.58 -7.27
C VAL A 20 -11.62 -6.74 -7.31
N ALA A 21 -11.85 -5.96 -6.25
CA ALA A 21 -13.08 -5.24 -6.00
C ALA A 21 -13.22 -4.02 -6.92
N GLN A 22 -12.17 -3.66 -7.69
CA GLN A 22 -12.14 -2.39 -8.39
C GLN A 22 -11.74 -2.43 -9.87
N GLU A 23 -11.18 -3.49 -10.45
CA GLU A 23 -10.78 -3.42 -11.87
C GLU A 23 -11.98 -3.20 -12.82
N ALA A 24 -13.14 -3.80 -12.51
CA ALA A 24 -14.36 -3.62 -13.28
C ALA A 24 -14.94 -2.20 -13.14
N THR A 25 -14.90 -1.61 -11.93
CA THR A 25 -15.44 -0.27 -11.64
C THR A 25 -14.50 0.85 -12.11
N ALA A 26 -13.19 0.66 -12.01
CA ALA A 26 -12.16 1.61 -12.43
C ALA A 26 -12.13 1.84 -13.95
N LYS A 27 -12.49 0.82 -14.74
CA LYS A 27 -12.65 0.95 -16.21
C LYS A 27 -13.88 1.76 -16.63
N ALA A 28 -14.88 1.90 -15.76
CA ALA A 28 -16.10 2.66 -16.05
C ALA A 28 -16.01 4.14 -15.62
N SER A 29 -15.26 4.47 -14.56
CA SER A 29 -15.24 5.82 -13.96
C SER A 29 -14.23 6.81 -14.58
N GLY A 30 -13.14 6.32 -15.20
CA GLY A 30 -12.08 7.17 -15.76
C GLY A 30 -12.49 8.07 -16.93
N LYS A 31 -13.72 7.95 -17.42
CA LYS A 31 -14.29 8.81 -18.47
C LYS A 31 -14.91 10.11 -17.92
N TYR A 32 -15.19 10.17 -16.61
CA TYR A 32 -15.94 11.26 -15.97
C TYR A 32 -15.26 11.90 -14.76
N TYR A 33 -14.34 11.18 -14.08
CA TYR A 33 -13.66 11.68 -12.89
C TYR A 33 -12.14 11.52 -13.01
N VAL A 34 -11.41 12.61 -12.76
CA VAL A 34 -9.93 12.62 -12.66
C VAL A 34 -9.47 12.03 -11.33
N ASP A 35 -10.31 12.16 -10.29
CA ASP A 35 -10.11 11.54 -8.99
C ASP A 35 -10.97 10.29 -8.88
N MET A 36 -10.36 9.16 -8.60
CA MET A 36 -11.02 7.85 -8.55
C MET A 36 -11.40 7.45 -7.13
N GLY A 37 -11.01 8.24 -6.12
CA GLY A 37 -11.40 8.04 -4.73
C GLY A 37 -10.47 8.77 -3.75
N LEU A 38 -10.74 8.59 -2.45
CA LEU A 38 -9.91 9.12 -1.38
C LEU A 38 -9.33 7.96 -0.57
N MET A 39 -8.07 8.06 -0.21
CA MET A 39 -7.45 7.18 0.78
C MET A 39 -7.02 8.01 1.99
N ALA A 40 -7.38 7.55 3.18
CA ALA A 40 -7.14 8.26 4.42
C ALA A 40 -6.24 7.46 5.36
N LEU A 41 -5.35 8.15 6.05
CA LEU A 41 -4.67 7.64 7.24
C LEU A 41 -5.44 8.12 8.47
N ILE A 42 -5.97 7.18 9.25
CA ILE A 42 -6.71 7.45 10.48
C ILE A 42 -5.97 6.88 11.68
N CYS A 43 -6.09 7.53 12.83
CA CYS A 43 -5.62 6.95 14.08
C CYS A 43 -6.62 5.93 14.62
N TRP A 44 -6.23 5.16 15.64
CA TRP A 44 -7.11 4.19 16.31
C TRP A 44 -8.33 4.79 17.01
N HIS A 45 -8.37 6.11 17.16
CA HIS A 45 -9.51 6.82 17.75
C HIS A 45 -10.42 7.42 16.67
N ASP A 46 -10.33 6.95 15.42
CA ASP A 46 -11.08 7.43 14.26
C ASP A 46 -10.85 8.91 13.91
N HIS A 47 -9.74 9.49 14.36
CA HIS A 47 -9.35 10.82 13.91
C HIS A 47 -8.56 10.75 12.60
N LEU A 48 -8.99 11.57 11.65
CA LEU A 48 -8.32 11.77 10.38
C LEU A 48 -6.96 12.45 10.60
N LEU A 49 -5.89 11.82 10.12
CA LEU A 49 -4.55 12.42 10.11
C LEU A 49 -4.29 13.07 8.76
N TRP A 50 -4.38 12.30 7.67
CA TRP A 50 -4.15 12.79 6.31
C TRP A 50 -5.00 12.06 5.28
N VAL A 51 -5.17 12.69 4.12
CA VAL A 51 -5.90 12.16 2.96
C VAL A 51 -5.08 12.37 1.70
N VAL A 52 -5.16 11.42 0.78
CA VAL A 52 -4.62 11.52 -0.58
C VAL A 52 -5.72 11.26 -1.61
N ASN A 53 -5.71 12.06 -2.68
CA ASN A 53 -6.59 11.86 -3.83
C ASN A 53 -6.02 10.76 -4.74
N LEU A 54 -6.87 9.81 -5.10
CA LEU A 54 -6.54 8.69 -5.96
C LEU A 54 -6.69 9.11 -7.42
N THR A 55 -5.68 9.79 -7.93
CA THR A 55 -5.63 10.26 -9.33
C THR A 55 -5.47 9.17 -10.39
N THR A 56 -5.28 7.91 -10.00
CA THR A 56 -5.08 6.80 -10.93
C THR A 56 -5.97 5.61 -10.60
N PRO A 57 -6.44 4.85 -11.61
CA PRO A 57 -7.31 3.70 -11.39
C PRO A 57 -6.62 2.57 -10.62
N GLY A 58 -7.40 1.97 -9.72
CA GLY A 58 -7.03 0.85 -8.85
C GLY A 58 -6.41 1.28 -7.52
N GLU A 59 -6.56 0.45 -6.50
CA GLU A 59 -5.86 0.59 -5.22
C GLU A 59 -4.36 0.36 -5.42
N LYS A 60 -3.64 1.41 -5.83
CA LYS A 60 -2.20 1.32 -5.95
C LYS A 60 -1.55 1.51 -4.59
N GLN A 61 -0.75 0.54 -4.19
CA GLN A 61 -0.03 0.53 -2.92
C GLN A 61 0.88 1.75 -2.70
N PHE A 62 1.25 2.46 -3.77
CA PHE A 62 2.03 3.70 -3.68
C PHE A 62 1.33 4.79 -2.86
N TYR A 63 0.00 4.90 -2.93
CA TYR A 63 -0.75 5.89 -2.13
C TYR A 63 -0.62 5.61 -0.64
N THR A 64 -0.71 4.33 -0.25
CA THR A 64 -0.49 3.88 1.12
C THR A 64 0.94 4.20 1.57
N PHE A 65 1.95 3.96 0.73
CA PHE A 65 3.35 4.30 1.05
C PHE A 65 3.56 5.79 1.23
N THR A 66 2.92 6.64 0.42
CA THR A 66 3.01 8.08 0.58
C THR A 66 2.47 8.54 1.94
N LEU A 67 1.32 8.01 2.36
CA LEU A 67 0.72 8.31 3.67
C LEU A 67 1.60 7.82 4.83
N ILE A 68 2.16 6.60 4.73
CA ILE A 68 3.07 6.07 5.75
C ILE A 68 4.35 6.90 5.82
N ASN A 69 4.96 7.22 4.68
CA ASN A 69 6.18 8.02 4.65
C ASN A 69 5.96 9.41 5.24
N HIS A 70 4.80 10.02 4.96
CA HIS A 70 4.43 11.29 5.56
C HIS A 70 4.27 11.18 7.08
N LEU A 71 3.60 10.13 7.58
CA LEU A 71 3.52 9.87 9.02
C LEU A 71 4.91 9.77 9.66
N MET A 72 5.85 9.06 9.03
CA MET A 72 7.21 8.88 9.56
C MET A 72 8.02 10.19 9.61
N TRP A 73 7.71 11.15 8.73
CA TRP A 73 8.34 12.47 8.74
C TRP A 73 7.82 13.37 9.88
N GLU A 74 6.57 13.20 10.27
CA GLU A 74 5.91 14.04 11.27
C GLU A 74 6.14 13.54 12.71
N ILE A 75 6.46 12.26 12.90
CA ILE A 75 6.76 11.69 14.21
C ILE A 75 8.27 11.78 14.54
N PRO A 76 8.64 11.80 15.83
CA PRO A 76 10.04 11.86 16.21
C PRO A 76 10.86 10.66 15.72
N ALA A 77 12.04 10.92 15.14
CA ALA A 77 12.91 9.89 14.56
C ALA A 77 13.39 8.80 15.53
N HIS A 78 13.31 9.03 16.84
CA HIS A 78 13.68 8.04 17.86
C HIS A 78 12.55 7.04 18.18
N TRP A 79 11.36 7.23 17.61
CA TRP A 79 10.23 6.33 17.81
C TRP A 79 10.42 5.06 16.99
N ARG A 80 10.09 3.92 17.60
CA ARG A 80 10.01 2.64 16.90
C ARG A 80 8.59 2.44 16.44
N VAL A 81 8.38 2.41 15.13
CA VAL A 81 7.06 2.19 14.53
C VAL A 81 6.97 0.80 13.95
N GLY A 82 5.93 0.07 14.34
CA GLY A 82 5.52 -1.18 13.69
C GLY A 82 4.37 -0.93 12.74
N LEU A 83 4.38 -1.59 11.58
CA LEU A 83 3.30 -1.53 10.60
C LEU A 83 2.67 -2.91 10.42
N LEU A 84 1.37 -3.02 10.66
CA LEU A 84 0.58 -4.19 10.30
C LEU A 84 -0.21 -3.86 9.04
N TYR A 85 0.08 -4.57 7.95
CA TYR A 85 -0.63 -4.43 6.68
C TYR A 85 -1.29 -5.76 6.35
N ASN A 86 -2.63 -5.75 6.16
CA ASN A 86 -3.45 -6.94 5.93
C ASN A 86 -2.99 -7.77 4.70
N ILE A 87 -2.10 -7.21 3.87
CA ILE A 87 -1.58 -7.82 2.65
C ILE A 87 -0.06 -7.60 2.54
N ALA A 88 0.65 -7.67 3.66
CA ALA A 88 2.11 -7.50 3.70
C ALA A 88 2.86 -8.49 2.78
N CYS A 89 2.30 -9.68 2.55
CA CYS A 89 2.79 -10.69 1.60
C CYS A 89 3.04 -10.11 0.18
N GLN A 90 2.12 -9.26 -0.30
CA GLN A 90 2.19 -8.64 -1.63
C GLN A 90 2.98 -7.34 -1.63
N LEU A 91 3.12 -6.72 -0.46
CA LEU A 91 3.88 -5.47 -0.30
C LEU A 91 5.33 -5.66 -0.75
N GLU A 92 5.96 -6.75 -0.33
CA GLU A 92 7.34 -7.07 -0.70
C GLU A 92 7.50 -7.29 -2.21
N ARG A 93 6.59 -8.06 -2.85
CA ARG A 93 6.61 -8.27 -4.31
C ARG A 93 6.42 -6.96 -5.07
N SER A 94 5.49 -6.12 -4.65
CA SER A 94 5.23 -4.82 -5.28
C SER A 94 6.39 -3.84 -5.13
N MET A 95 7.03 -3.78 -3.95
CA MET A 95 8.20 -2.93 -3.74
C MET A 95 9.37 -3.35 -4.65
N VAL A 96 9.62 -4.65 -4.75
CA VAL A 96 10.64 -5.19 -5.67
C VAL A 96 10.30 -4.86 -7.12
N LYS A 97 9.04 -5.03 -7.54
CA LYS A 97 8.57 -4.70 -8.90
C LYS A 97 8.65 -3.21 -9.20
N ALA A 98 8.33 -2.36 -8.23
CA ALA A 98 8.34 -0.91 -8.34
C ALA A 98 9.73 -0.28 -8.10
N ARG A 99 10.76 -1.09 -7.80
CA ARG A 99 12.12 -0.63 -7.44
C ARG A 99 12.13 0.33 -6.25
N ILE A 100 11.17 0.20 -5.35
CA ILE A 100 11.12 0.94 -4.10
C ILE A 100 11.99 0.15 -3.11
N ASN A 101 13.14 0.72 -2.71
CA ASN A 101 14.18 0.18 -1.82
C ASN A 101 15.20 -0.79 -2.41
N GLY A 102 16.33 -0.25 -2.87
CA GLY A 102 17.60 -0.96 -3.05
C GLY A 102 18.58 -0.82 -1.87
N SER A 103 18.26 -0.06 -0.81
CA SER A 103 19.22 0.24 0.29
C SER A 103 18.85 -0.31 1.67
N TYR A 104 17.71 -1.00 1.82
CA TYR A 104 17.33 -1.72 3.05
C TYR A 104 17.43 -3.25 2.90
N TYR A 105 18.07 -3.72 1.82
CA TYR A 105 18.21 -5.14 1.45
C TYR A 105 19.66 -5.64 1.55
N SER A 106 20.48 -5.00 2.39
CA SER A 106 21.81 -5.49 2.77
C SER A 106 21.78 -5.82 4.25
N ASP A 107 21.43 -7.06 4.55
CA ASP A 107 21.98 -7.93 5.61
C ASP A 107 21.34 -9.32 5.52
#